data_AF-A0A7W8Z9Z7-F1
#
_entry.id   AF-A0A7W8Z9Z7-F1
#
_cell.length_a   1.000
_cell.length_b   1.000
_cell.length_c   1.000
_cell.angle_alpha   90.00
_cell.angle_beta   90.00
_cell.angle_gamma   90.00
#
_symmetry.space_group_name_H-M   'P 1'
#
loop_
_entity.id
_entity.type
_entity.pdbx_description
1 polymer ?
#
loop_
_entity_poly.entity_id
_entity_poly.type
_entity_poly.pdbx_seq_one_letter_code
_entity_poly.pdbx_strand_id
1 'polypeptide(L)'
;MDVNRLTQKSQEALQGAQTKATRFGRTEVDGEHLLFALLEPPEGLVPRLLSAAGAGAGNADQAPRLSERFTVQAIPTLVVIDQGRVLTRRSGAAPAPAPREWVDHALAA
;
A
#
# COMPACT_ATOMS: atom_id res chain seq x y z
N MET A 1 18.59 19.32 4.97
CA MET A 1 18.31 18.77 6.31
C MET A 1 19.62 18.23 6.88
N ASP A 2 19.91 18.46 8.16
CA ASP A 2 21.04 17.80 8.84
C ASP A 2 20.59 16.44 9.37
N VAL A 3 21.03 15.37 8.70
CA VAL A 3 20.65 13.98 9.01
C VAL A 3 21.17 13.57 10.39
N ASN A 4 22.28 14.14 10.86
CA ASN A 4 22.90 13.76 12.13
C ASN A 4 22.09 14.19 13.35
N ARG A 5 21.14 15.13 13.18
CA ARG A 5 20.24 15.57 14.25
C ARG A 5 18.97 14.74 14.34
N LEU A 6 18.77 13.79 13.44
CA LEU A 6 17.64 12.88 13.48
C LEU A 6 17.88 11.74 14.47
N THR A 7 16.79 11.14 14.94
CA THR A 7 16.90 9.90 15.73
C THR A 7 17.48 8.77 14.89
N GLN A 8 18.16 7.83 15.53
CA GLN A 8 18.72 6.64 14.88
C GLN A 8 17.68 5.92 13.98
N LYS A 9 16.44 5.77 14.46
CA LYS A 9 15.35 5.14 13.69
C LYS A 9 14.91 5.95 12.47
N SER A 10 14.98 7.28 12.53
CA SER A 10 14.69 8.12 11.36
C SER A 10 15.80 8.04 10.33
N GLN A 11 17.07 7.95 10.76
CA GLN A 11 18.21 7.77 9.86
C GLN A 11 18.15 6.41 9.16
N GLU A 12 17.84 5.34 9.90
CA GLU A 12 17.60 3.99 9.33
C GLU A 12 16.48 4.01 8.28
N ALA A 13 15.36 4.67 8.57
CA ALA A 13 14.26 4.79 7.62
C ALA A 13 14.66 5.56 6.34
N LEU A 14 15.47 6.61 6.46
CA LEU A 14 15.98 7.36 5.29
C LEU A 14 16.91 6.51 4.42
N GLN A 15 17.79 5.71 5.03
CA GLN A 15 18.63 4.75 4.28
C GLN A 15 17.78 3.67 3.61
N GLY A 16 16.76 3.15 4.30
CA GLY A 16 15.79 2.23 3.74
C GLY A 16 15.06 2.84 2.53
N ALA A 17 14.66 4.11 2.62
CA ALA A 17 13.99 4.83 1.53
C ALA A 17 14.88 4.96 0.28
N GLN A 18 16.16 5.31 0.47
CA GLN A 18 17.15 5.37 -0.62
C GLN A 18 17.35 4.02 -1.31
N THR A 19 17.42 2.94 -0.51
CA THR A 19 17.52 1.57 -1.02
C THR A 19 16.30 1.22 -1.87
N LYS A 20 15.10 1.60 -1.42
CA LYS A 20 13.85 1.35 -2.14
C LYS A 20 13.77 2.16 -3.43
N ALA A 21 14.07 3.46 -3.39
CA ALA A 21 14.10 4.30 -4.60
C ALA A 21 15.03 3.70 -5.68
N THR A 22 16.25 3.32 -5.28
CA THR A 22 17.22 2.68 -6.18
C THR A 22 16.67 1.36 -6.74
N ARG A 23 16.07 0.51 -5.90
CA ARG A 23 15.47 -0.77 -6.31
C ARG A 23 14.33 -0.58 -7.32
N PHE A 24 13.57 0.50 -7.21
CA PHE A 24 12.50 0.85 -8.14
C PHE A 24 12.96 1.68 -9.35
N GLY A 25 14.28 1.88 -9.53
CA GLY A 25 14.83 2.64 -10.65
C GLY A 25 14.58 4.15 -10.56
N ARG A 26 14.27 4.67 -9.36
CA ARG A 26 14.07 6.10 -9.09
C ARG A 26 15.38 6.70 -8.57
N THR A 27 15.79 7.82 -9.15
CA THR A 27 16.99 8.56 -8.72
C THR A 27 16.71 9.41 -7.48
N GLU A 28 15.47 9.85 -7.31
CA GLU A 28 15.04 10.68 -6.18
C GLU A 28 14.27 9.86 -5.14
N VAL A 29 14.43 10.24 -3.88
CA VAL A 29 13.68 9.66 -2.76
C VAL A 29 12.40 10.45 -2.55
N ASP A 30 11.32 9.95 -3.13
CA ASP A 30 9.97 10.44 -2.88
C ASP A 30 9.36 9.93 -1.56
N GLY A 31 8.25 10.53 -1.15
CA GLY A 31 7.53 10.20 0.08
C GLY A 31 7.05 8.74 0.16
N GLU A 32 6.69 8.13 -0.98
CA GLU A 32 6.30 6.72 -1.03
C GLU A 32 7.41 5.76 -0.61
N HIS A 33 8.67 6.09 -0.92
CA HIS A 33 9.82 5.26 -0.54
C HIS A 33 10.07 5.34 0.97
N LEU A 34 9.94 6.55 1.53
CA LEU A 34 10.07 6.77 2.97
C LEU A 34 8.94 6.10 3.74
N LEU A 35 7.70 6.25 3.27
CA LEU A 35 6.55 5.57 3.88
C LEU A 35 6.76 4.05 3.86
N PHE A 36 7.20 3.47 2.73
CA PHE A 36 7.46 2.04 2.67
C PHE A 36 8.58 1.61 3.63
N ALA A 37 9.67 2.38 3.73
CA ALA A 37 10.74 2.10 4.70
C ALA A 37 10.28 2.19 6.16
N LEU A 38 9.35 3.08 6.47
CA LEU A 38 8.75 3.21 7.80
C LEU A 38 7.76 2.09 8.14
N LEU A 39 7.12 1.50 7.12
CA LEU A 39 6.14 0.40 7.28
C LEU A 39 6.77 -0.99 7.33
N GLU A 40 7.98 -1.15 6.81
CA GLU A 40 8.65 -2.45 6.70
C GLU A 40 8.98 -3.10 8.07
N PRO A 41 9.43 -2.37 9.11
CA PRO A 41 9.66 -2.97 10.42
C PRO A 41 8.31 -3.33 11.09
N PRO A 42 8.01 -4.62 11.34
CA PRO A 42 6.68 -5.05 11.82
C PRO A 42 6.35 -4.50 13.21
N GLU A 43 7.36 -4.36 14.07
CA GLU A 43 7.25 -3.80 15.43
C GLU A 43 7.43 -2.26 15.44
N GLY A 44 7.45 -1.63 14.26
CA GLY A 44 7.71 -0.20 14.10
C GLY A 44 6.58 0.69 14.63
N LEU A 45 6.94 1.92 15.00
CA LEU A 45 5.97 2.92 15.49
C LEU A 45 4.91 3.25 14.42
N VAL A 46 5.31 3.38 13.16
CA VAL A 46 4.39 3.81 12.08
C VAL A 46 3.30 2.76 11.80
N PRO A 47 3.60 1.46 11.60
CA PRO A 47 2.57 0.41 11.50
C PRO A 47 1.60 0.39 12.70
N ARG A 48 2.12 0.58 13.93
CA ARG A 48 1.30 0.60 15.15
C ARG A 48 0.38 1.82 15.19
N LEU A 49 0.87 3.00 14.81
CA LEU A 49 0.06 4.22 14.74
C LEU A 49 -1.03 4.10 13.67
N LEU A 50 -0.71 3.53 12.50
CA LEU A 50 -1.69 3.29 11.45
C LEU A 50 -2.75 2.27 11.90
N SER A 51 -2.34 1.17 12.52
CA SER A 51 -3.26 0.18 13.11
C SER A 51 -4.18 0.81 14.16
N ALA A 52 -3.64 1.60 15.08
CA ALA A 52 -4.41 2.31 16.09
C ALA A 52 -5.38 3.36 15.49
N ALA A 53 -5.04 3.93 14.33
CA ALA A 53 -5.89 4.85 13.58
C ALA A 53 -6.97 4.15 12.73
N GLY A 54 -7.03 2.81 12.74
CA GLY A 54 -7.92 2.03 11.87
C GLY A 54 -7.47 1.98 10.41
N ALA A 55 -6.26 2.44 10.12
CA ALA A 55 -5.59 2.34 8.83
C ALA A 55 -4.73 1.07 8.80
N GLY A 56 -5.36 -0.11 8.67
CA GLY A 56 -4.59 -1.32 8.36
C GLY A 56 -3.89 -1.18 6.99
N ALA A 57 -2.88 -2.00 6.72
CA ALA A 57 -2.31 -2.19 5.37
C ALA A 57 -3.32 -2.84 4.38
N GLY A 58 -4.62 -2.69 4.66
CA GLY A 58 -5.73 -3.11 3.83
C GLY A 58 -6.15 -2.00 2.88
N ASN A 59 -6.95 -2.40 1.90
CA ASN A 59 -7.49 -1.59 0.84
C ASN A 59 -7.97 -0.21 1.34
N ALA A 60 -7.62 0.89 0.67
CA ALA A 60 -7.94 2.25 1.16
C ALA A 60 -9.46 2.50 1.28
N ASP A 61 -10.29 1.69 0.62
CA ASP A 61 -11.75 1.63 0.82
C ASP A 61 -12.17 1.26 2.25
N GLN A 62 -11.33 0.51 2.97
CA GLN A 62 -11.55 0.10 4.35
C GLN A 62 -11.17 1.22 5.35
N ALA A 63 -10.58 2.33 4.87
CA ALA A 63 -10.12 3.45 5.70
C ALA A 63 -10.56 4.81 5.09
N PRO A 64 -11.87 5.13 5.06
CA PRO A 64 -12.42 6.30 4.37
C PRO A 64 -11.81 7.64 4.82
N ARG A 65 -11.54 7.81 6.11
CA ARG A 65 -10.88 9.01 6.65
C ARG A 65 -9.44 9.18 6.14
N LEU A 66 -8.76 8.08 5.85
CA LEU A 66 -7.40 8.09 5.30
C LEU A 66 -7.45 8.46 3.82
N SER A 67 -8.37 7.86 3.06
CA SER A 67 -8.58 8.12 1.64
C SER A 67 -8.94 9.58 1.37
N GLU A 68 -9.82 10.18 2.19
CA GLU A 68 -10.17 11.60 2.13
C GLU A 68 -8.95 12.49 2.43
N ARG A 69 -8.23 12.20 3.51
CA ARG A 69 -7.10 13.03 3.97
C ARG A 69 -5.93 13.04 2.99
N PHE A 70 -5.69 11.93 2.30
CA PHE A 70 -4.56 11.78 1.37
C PHE A 70 -4.97 11.89 -0.10
N THR A 71 -6.22 12.28 -0.39
CA THR A 71 -6.73 12.48 -1.76
C THR A 71 -6.47 11.26 -2.64
N VAL A 72 -6.74 10.07 -2.13
CA VAL A 72 -6.59 8.82 -2.90
C VAL A 72 -7.58 8.85 -4.07
N GLN A 73 -7.10 9.07 -5.29
CA GLN A 73 -7.97 9.32 -6.45
C GLN A 73 -8.55 8.04 -7.07
N ALA A 74 -7.83 6.92 -7.03
CA ALA A 74 -8.34 5.63 -7.50
C ALA A 74 -7.52 4.47 -6.94
N ILE A 75 -8.22 3.41 -6.53
CA ILE A 75 -7.62 2.10 -6.32
C ILE A 75 -7.99 1.26 -7.55
N PRO A 76 -7.03 0.55 -8.19
CA PRO A 76 -7.34 -0.29 -9.33
C PRO A 76 -8.46 -1.28 -8.97
N THR A 77 -9.55 -1.26 -9.74
CA THR A 77 -10.67 -2.17 -9.55
C THR A 77 -10.60 -3.28 -10.58
N LEU A 78 -10.54 -4.53 -10.10
CA LEU A 78 -10.70 -5.72 -10.94
C LEU A 78 -12.20 -6.01 -11.10
N VAL A 79 -12.60 -6.34 -12.34
CA VAL A 79 -13.98 -6.66 -12.69
C VAL A 79 -13.98 -7.99 -13.44
N VAL A 80 -14.84 -8.93 -13.05
CA VAL A 80 -15.12 -10.15 -13.84
C VAL A 80 -16.40 -9.93 -14.62
N ILE A 81 -16.32 -10.18 -15.93
CA ILE A 81 -17.43 -10.00 -16.87
C ILE A 81 -17.60 -11.30 -17.66
N ASP A 82 -18.83 -11.82 -17.73
CA ASP A 82 -19.21 -12.92 -18.59
C ASP A 82 -20.46 -12.54 -19.42
N GLN A 83 -20.42 -12.77 -20.73
CA GLN A 83 -21.47 -12.40 -21.68
C GLN A 83 -22.00 -10.96 -21.51
N GLY A 84 -21.11 -10.00 -21.21
CA GLY A 84 -21.50 -8.60 -20.97
C GLY A 84 -22.16 -8.32 -19.62
N ARG A 85 -22.35 -9.34 -18.77
CA ARG A 85 -22.82 -9.20 -17.39
C ARG A 85 -21.62 -9.13 -16.44
N VAL A 86 -21.60 -8.12 -15.57
CA VAL A 86 -20.62 -8.04 -14.47
C VAL A 86 -20.98 -9.10 -13.43
N LEU A 87 -20.10 -10.07 -13.22
CA LEU A 87 -20.28 -11.13 -12.23
C LEU A 87 -19.86 -10.67 -10.83
N THR A 88 -18.73 -9.95 -10.75
CA THR A 88 -18.19 -9.45 -9.48
C THR A 88 -17.21 -8.29 -9.71
N ARG A 89 -16.99 -7.50 -8.66
CA ARG A 89 -16.05 -6.38 -8.63
C ARG A 89 -15.21 -6.49 -7.36
N ARG A 90 -13.91 -6.22 -7.47
CA ARG A 90 -12.99 -6.17 -6.34
C ARG A 90 -12.10 -4.96 -6.46
N SER A 91 -12.12 -4.11 -5.45
CA SER A 91 -11.17 -3.00 -5.33
C SER A 91 -9.84 -3.49 -4.78
N GLY A 92 -8.73 -2.93 -5.28
CA GLY A 92 -7.37 -3.29 -4.92
C GLY A 92 -6.79 -4.42 -5.76
N ALA A 93 -5.51 -4.31 -6.10
CA ALA A 93 -4.74 -5.41 -6.68
C ALA A 93 -4.12 -6.25 -5.55
N ALA A 94 -4.72 -7.40 -5.24
CA ALA A 94 -4.09 -8.39 -4.35
C ALA A 94 -2.90 -9.07 -5.05
N PRO A 95 -1.88 -9.55 -4.33
CA PRO A 95 -0.76 -10.30 -4.93
C PRO A 95 -1.24 -11.55 -5.68
N ALA A 96 -0.48 -11.93 -6.71
CA ALA A 96 -0.88 -12.79 -7.84
C ALA A 96 -1.61 -14.14 -7.57
N PRO A 97 -1.54 -14.83 -6.40
CA PRO A 97 -2.41 -16.00 -6.19
C PRO A 97 -3.88 -15.63 -5.93
N ALA A 98 -4.15 -14.54 -5.21
CA ALA A 98 -5.50 -14.17 -4.78
C ALA A 98 -6.45 -13.69 -5.90
N PRO A 99 -5.99 -13.09 -7.01
CA PRO A 99 -6.85 -12.78 -8.15
C PRO A 99 -7.37 -14.02 -8.88
N ARG A 100 -6.58 -15.09 -9.01
CA ARG A 100 -6.99 -16.28 -9.77
C ARG A 100 -8.12 -17.03 -9.08
N GLU A 101 -7.95 -17.35 -7.79
CA GLU A 101 -8.99 -18.03 -6.99
C GLU A 101 -10.31 -17.25 -6.98
N TRP A 102 -10.24 -15.93 -6.88
CA TRP A 102 -11.42 -15.07 -6.93
C TRP A 102 -12.13 -15.11 -8.29
N VAL A 103 -11.38 -15.09 -9.40
CA VAL A 103 -11.94 -15.23 -10.76
C VAL A 103 -12.58 -16.61 -10.93
N ASP A 104 -11.90 -17.67 -10.52
CA ASP A 104 -12.40 -19.04 -10.66
C ASP A 104 -13.72 -19.23 -9.88
N HIS A 105 -13.81 -18.70 -8.65
CA HIS A 105 -15.05 -18.69 -7.88
C HIS A 105 -16.17 -17.90 -8.56
N ALA A 106 -15.85 -16.75 -9.17
CA ALA A 106 -16.83 -15.92 -9.83
C ALA A 106 -17.38 -16.54 -11.12
N LEU A 107 -16.55 -17.30 -11.84
CA LEU A 107 -16.94 -18.00 -13.06
C LEU A 107 -17.69 -19.32 -12.78
N ALA A 108 -17.53 -19.88 -11.57
CA ALA A 108 -18.21 -21.10 -11.14
C ALA A 108 -19.65 -20.87 -10.62
N ALA A 109 -20.10 -19.61 -10.51
CA ALA A 109 -21.39 -19.20 -9.96
C ALA A 109 -22.38 -18.73 -11.04
#